data_AF-A0A6N9IXU8-F1
#
_entry.id   AF-A0A6N9IXU8-F1
#
_cell.length_a   1.000
_cell.length_b   1.000
_cell.length_c   1.000
_cell.angle_alpha   90.00
_cell.angle_beta   90.00
_cell.angle_gamma   90.00
#
_symmetry.space_group_name_H-M   'P 1'
#
loop_
_entity.id
_entity.type
_entity.pdbx_description
1 polymer ?
#
loop_
_entity_poly.entity_id
_entity_poly.type
_entity_poly.pdbx_seq_one_letter_code
_entity_poly.pdbx_strand_id
1 'polypeptide(L)'
;MTEIPNVLKEFESLQKDIQDRLNRITSMKSELEKDNQMAKQQVADLKNLPQKDFERLKNKYSLSPEGGKNILSSLLEGPIKEKLDKAWKAYKMISPYLNKGKTSVQEQQEYVRGKGIDISFAKASPYPDFLLRHGNLSLILFDTEVKGEVKDLSDNQSVYGKPAKLNFQSGKNQNFDSFALDVTMDKTGPQSLDSIAIDIQGLNLKNTGQAELKGGSAKINGKLTIVDENSLNGNLKAELDSVAISIPEQEGNELANTIVQSLSNIDRINISAGISGNLENYQLDIKSNLSEIVSKAARKALAGKMKGFESSLMSAIQSRTGDVLSSTNDSLSGLLGQNKILNDGGSEYSGLLGQAKGSASGLAKPKGLPSLPGGLKLPF
;
A
#
# COMPACT_ATOMS: atom_id res chain seq x y z
N MET A 1 47.38 42.89 62.71
CA MET A 1 47.19 41.44 62.97
C MET A 1 45.82 40.93 62.46
N THR A 2 45.16 41.59 61.50
CA THR A 2 43.77 41.28 61.07
C THR A 2 43.60 40.94 59.58
N GLU A 3 44.65 40.99 58.75
CA GLU A 3 44.55 40.76 57.30
C GLU A 3 44.53 39.26 56.92
N ILE A 4 45.30 38.43 57.61
CA ILE A 4 45.44 36.99 57.31
C ILE A 4 44.13 36.18 57.49
N PRO A 5 43.29 36.42 58.52
CA PRO A 5 41.99 35.74 58.66
C PRO A 5 40.96 36.15 57.60
N ASN A 6 41.05 37.37 57.06
CA ASN A 6 40.12 37.84 56.03
C ASN A 6 40.45 37.25 54.66
N VAL A 7 41.74 37.15 54.31
CA VAL A 7 42.20 36.49 53.08
C VAL A 7 41.81 35.01 53.05
N LEU A 8 41.84 34.32 54.19
CA LEU A 8 41.37 32.93 54.26
C LEU A 8 39.86 32.79 54.01
N LYS A 9 39.06 33.69 54.58
CA LYS A 9 37.61 33.72 54.38
C LYS A 9 37.25 34.06 52.94
N GLU A 10 37.97 35.00 52.32
CA GLU A 10 37.79 35.34 50.91
C GLU A 10 38.14 34.16 50.01
N PHE A 11 39.23 33.44 50.31
CA PHE A 11 39.63 32.23 49.60
C PHE A 11 38.62 31.08 49.73
N GLU A 12 38.15 30.79 50.95
CA GLU A 12 37.09 29.80 51.20
C GLU A 12 35.78 30.18 50.49
N SER A 13 35.45 31.49 50.45
CA SER A 13 34.28 31.99 49.73
C SER A 13 34.40 31.81 48.21
N LEU A 14 35.58 32.04 47.65
CA LEU A 14 35.87 31.85 46.23
C LEU A 14 35.84 30.37 45.83
N GLN A 15 36.40 29.49 46.67
CA GLN A 15 36.36 28.05 46.49
C GLN A 15 34.92 27.53 46.48
N LYS A 16 34.11 28.01 47.43
CA LYS A 16 32.69 27.70 47.52
C LYS A 16 31.90 28.19 46.29
N ASP A 17 32.12 29.42 45.86
CA ASP A 17 31.47 30.00 44.68
C ASP A 17 31.81 29.23 43.38
N ILE A 18 33.07 28.78 43.22
CA ILE A 18 33.49 27.98 42.07
C ILE A 18 32.87 26.58 42.12
N GLN A 19 32.77 25.98 43.31
CA GLN A 19 32.13 24.68 43.49
C GLN A 19 30.62 24.74 43.24
N ASP A 20 29.95 25.79 43.68
CA ASP A 20 28.53 26.04 43.40
C ASP A 20 28.29 26.27 41.89
N ARG A 21 29.20 26.97 41.20
CA ARG A 21 29.16 27.14 39.74
C ARG A 21 29.39 25.83 38.99
N LEU A 22 30.34 24.99 39.43
CA LEU A 22 30.57 23.65 38.86
C LEU A 22 29.36 22.74 39.04
N ASN A 23 28.74 22.75 40.22
CA ASN A 23 27.52 22.00 40.50
C ASN A 23 26.37 22.47 39.60
N ARG A 24 26.25 23.78 39.37
CA ARG A 24 25.22 24.37 38.50
C ARG A 24 25.43 24.03 37.03
N ILE A 25 26.65 24.10 36.52
CA ILE A 25 26.99 23.71 35.14
C ILE A 25 26.82 22.20 34.92
N THR A 26 27.22 21.38 35.90
CA THR A 26 27.03 19.92 35.85
C THR A 26 25.55 19.55 35.86
N SER A 27 24.74 20.24 36.68
CA SER A 27 23.29 20.08 36.69
C SER A 27 22.65 20.48 35.36
N MET A 28 23.04 21.63 34.78
CA MET A 28 22.57 22.07 33.47
C MET A 28 22.96 21.11 32.34
N LYS A 29 24.18 20.55 32.37
CA LYS A 29 24.62 19.51 31.43
C LYS A 29 23.76 18.26 31.55
N SER A 30 23.51 17.80 32.78
CA SER A 30 22.66 16.64 33.05
C SER A 30 21.21 16.86 32.59
N GLU A 31 20.68 18.08 32.76
CA GLU A 31 19.36 18.47 32.32
C GLU A 31 19.28 18.53 30.78
N LEU A 32 20.27 19.12 30.11
CA LEU A 32 20.38 19.12 28.64
C LEU A 32 20.54 17.72 28.04
N GLU A 33 21.28 16.82 28.70
CA GLU A 33 21.40 15.42 28.27
C GLU A 33 20.07 14.68 28.40
N LYS A 34 19.32 14.91 29.49
CA LYS A 34 17.96 14.37 29.68
C LYS A 34 16.99 14.93 28.65
N ASP A 35 17.00 16.24 28.40
CA ASP A 35 16.16 16.88 27.40
C ASP A 35 16.44 16.36 26.00
N ASN A 36 17.72 16.10 25.66
CA ASN A 36 18.11 15.49 24.39
C ASN A 36 17.62 14.04 24.29
N GLN A 37 17.70 13.25 25.37
CA GLN A 37 17.13 11.90 25.41
C GLN A 37 15.61 11.92 25.26
N MET A 38 14.91 12.82 25.96
CA MET A 38 13.47 13.01 25.86
C MET A 38 13.07 13.45 24.45
N ALA A 39 13.79 14.38 23.83
CA ALA A 39 13.56 14.80 22.45
C ALA A 39 13.76 13.63 21.46
N LYS A 40 14.83 12.83 21.62
CA LYS A 40 15.04 11.61 20.80
C LYS A 40 13.91 10.60 20.98
N GLN A 41 13.38 10.47 22.19
CA GLN A 41 12.29 9.56 22.51
C GLN A 41 10.95 10.07 21.94
N GLN A 42 10.67 11.36 22.03
CA GLN A 42 9.53 11.99 21.38
C GLN A 42 9.61 11.85 19.85
N VAL A 43 10.80 12.00 19.25
CA VAL A 43 11.02 11.73 17.82
C VAL A 43 10.79 10.26 17.47
N ALA A 44 11.16 9.33 18.35
CA ALA A 44 10.83 7.91 18.18
C ALA A 44 9.31 7.65 18.28
N ASP A 45 8.60 8.35 19.17
CA ASP A 45 7.14 8.26 19.31
C ASP A 45 6.39 8.78 18.08
N LEU A 46 6.99 9.74 17.34
CA LEU A 46 6.46 10.19 16.04
C LEU A 46 6.37 9.06 15.00
N LYS A 47 7.08 7.93 15.16
CA LYS A 47 6.98 6.76 14.25
C LYS A 47 5.59 6.13 14.24
N ASN A 48 4.81 6.28 15.32
CA ASN A 48 3.53 5.60 15.51
C ASN A 48 2.31 6.45 15.10
N LEU A 49 2.45 7.77 15.01
CA LEU A 49 1.41 8.69 14.50
C LEU A 49 0.91 8.45 13.06
N PRO A 50 1.75 8.10 12.08
CA PRO A 50 1.36 7.96 10.68
C PRO A 50 0.63 6.65 10.42
N GLN A 51 0.80 5.62 11.25
CA GLN A 51 -0.13 4.50 11.23
C GLN A 51 -1.53 4.99 11.61
N LYS A 52 -1.67 5.80 12.67
CA LYS A 52 -2.97 6.36 13.08
C LYS A 52 -3.57 7.29 12.02
N ASP A 53 -2.78 8.20 11.46
CA ASP A 53 -3.26 9.11 10.42
C ASP A 53 -3.50 8.39 9.09
N PHE A 54 -2.70 7.38 8.72
CA PHE A 54 -3.00 6.52 7.58
C PHE A 54 -4.30 5.75 7.80
N GLU A 55 -4.52 5.17 8.97
CA GLU A 55 -5.78 4.48 9.29
C GLU A 55 -6.96 5.44 9.24
N ARG A 56 -6.78 6.70 9.68
CA ARG A 56 -7.78 7.76 9.55
C ARG A 56 -8.05 8.14 8.09
N LEU A 57 -7.02 8.29 7.28
CA LEU A 57 -7.13 8.59 5.84
C LEU A 57 -7.73 7.40 5.08
N LYS A 58 -7.36 6.17 5.42
CA LYS A 58 -7.90 4.93 4.86
C LYS A 58 -9.41 4.84 5.08
N ASN A 59 -9.85 5.15 6.30
CA ASN A 59 -11.27 5.14 6.66
C ASN A 59 -12.03 6.34 6.06
N LYS A 60 -11.41 7.52 5.97
CA LYS A 60 -12.05 8.75 5.45
C LYS A 60 -12.14 8.79 3.92
N TYR A 61 -11.13 8.28 3.22
CA TYR A 61 -11.03 8.31 1.75
C TYR A 61 -11.34 6.95 1.11
N SER A 62 -12.02 6.05 1.84
CA SER A 62 -12.51 4.78 1.28
C SER A 62 -11.43 3.89 0.68
N LEU A 63 -10.18 3.99 1.14
CA LEU A 63 -9.09 3.06 0.79
C LEU A 63 -9.17 1.77 1.64
N SER A 64 -10.21 1.62 2.46
CA SER A 64 -10.52 0.37 3.14
C SER A 64 -10.97 -0.69 2.13
N PRO A 65 -10.83 -1.99 2.45
CA PRO A 65 -11.37 -3.09 1.64
C PRO A 65 -12.88 -2.97 1.38
N GLU A 66 -13.64 -2.23 2.21
CA GLU A 66 -15.06 -1.97 1.97
C GLU A 66 -15.32 -0.75 1.08
N GLY A 67 -14.53 0.32 1.20
CA GLY A 67 -14.68 1.53 0.36
C GLY A 67 -14.10 1.37 -1.05
N GLY A 68 -12.99 0.63 -1.19
CA GLY A 68 -12.32 0.38 -2.46
C GLY A 68 -13.09 -0.58 -3.38
N LYS A 69 -13.97 -1.42 -2.80
CA LYS A 69 -14.94 -2.23 -3.56
C LYS A 69 -15.79 -1.36 -4.48
N ASN A 70 -16.12 -0.11 -4.09
CA ASN A 70 -17.00 0.73 -4.88
C ASN A 70 -16.28 1.48 -6.02
N ILE A 71 -15.00 1.83 -5.86
CA ILE A 71 -14.26 2.60 -6.88
C ILE A 71 -13.83 1.72 -8.04
N LEU A 72 -13.25 0.55 -7.76
CA LEU A 72 -12.84 -0.33 -8.84
C LEU A 72 -14.05 -0.94 -9.56
N SER A 73 -15.09 -1.27 -8.80
CA SER A 73 -16.36 -1.70 -9.39
C SER A 73 -16.93 -0.60 -10.28
N SER A 74 -17.03 0.65 -9.82
CA SER A 74 -17.60 1.73 -10.65
C SER A 74 -16.79 2.03 -11.92
N LEU A 75 -15.46 1.94 -11.85
CA LEU A 75 -14.57 2.14 -13.01
C LEU A 75 -14.68 1.01 -14.04
N LEU A 76 -14.80 -0.24 -13.58
CA LEU A 76 -14.85 -1.41 -14.46
C LEU A 76 -16.27 -1.74 -14.91
N GLU A 77 -17.29 -1.39 -14.12
CA GLU A 77 -18.68 -1.73 -14.34
C GLU A 77 -19.19 -1.13 -15.65
N GLY A 78 -18.89 0.13 -15.96
CA GLY A 78 -19.31 0.75 -17.23
C GLY A 78 -18.81 -0.01 -18.47
N PRO A 79 -17.49 -0.15 -18.68
CA PRO A 79 -16.92 -0.87 -19.82
C PRO A 79 -17.32 -2.35 -19.88
N ILE A 80 -17.44 -3.02 -18.72
CA ILE A 80 -17.89 -4.42 -18.65
C ILE A 80 -19.35 -4.51 -19.06
N LYS A 81 -20.23 -3.65 -18.53
CA LYS A 81 -21.65 -3.61 -18.88
C LYS A 81 -21.84 -3.40 -20.37
N GLU A 82 -21.12 -2.47 -21.00
CA GLU A 82 -21.24 -2.23 -22.45
C GLU A 82 -20.92 -3.49 -23.27
N LYS A 83 -19.89 -4.25 -22.89
CA LYS A 83 -19.52 -5.51 -23.57
C LYS A 83 -20.56 -6.62 -23.30
N LEU A 84 -21.04 -6.73 -22.07
CA LEU A 84 -22.08 -7.69 -21.69
C LEU A 84 -23.39 -7.39 -22.42
N ASP A 85 -23.81 -6.13 -22.51
CA ASP A 85 -25.04 -5.72 -23.19
C ASP A 85 -25.00 -6.07 -24.68
N LYS A 86 -23.85 -5.91 -25.34
CA LYS A 86 -23.65 -6.37 -26.73
C LYS A 86 -23.78 -7.89 -26.84
N ALA A 87 -23.16 -8.63 -25.93
CA ALA A 87 -23.27 -10.09 -25.89
C ALA A 87 -24.72 -10.55 -25.64
N TRP A 88 -25.45 -9.89 -24.74
CA TRP A 88 -26.85 -10.16 -24.43
C TRP A 88 -27.76 -9.82 -25.59
N LYS A 89 -27.50 -8.73 -26.31
CA LYS A 89 -28.24 -8.40 -27.53
C LYS A 89 -28.07 -9.48 -28.59
N ALA A 90 -26.84 -9.98 -28.80
CA ALA A 90 -26.58 -11.09 -29.72
C ALA A 90 -27.29 -12.38 -29.27
N TYR A 91 -27.21 -12.71 -27.99
CA TYR A 91 -27.91 -13.86 -27.41
C TYR A 91 -29.44 -13.77 -27.58
N LYS A 92 -30.05 -12.63 -27.21
CA LYS A 92 -31.50 -12.36 -27.40
C LYS A 92 -31.92 -12.45 -28.87
N MET A 93 -31.03 -12.10 -29.80
CA MET A 93 -31.31 -12.21 -31.23
C MET A 93 -31.32 -13.66 -31.71
N ILE A 94 -30.46 -14.53 -31.17
CA ILE A 94 -30.31 -15.91 -31.65
C ILE A 94 -31.24 -16.88 -30.91
N SER A 95 -31.44 -16.70 -29.60
CA SER A 95 -32.17 -17.63 -28.73
C SER A 95 -33.56 -18.03 -29.26
N PRO A 96 -34.42 -17.10 -29.75
CA PRO A 96 -35.76 -17.43 -30.23
C PRO A 96 -35.77 -18.39 -31.44
N TYR A 97 -34.69 -18.40 -32.23
CA TYR A 97 -34.58 -19.25 -33.40
C TYR A 97 -34.20 -20.69 -33.08
N LEU A 98 -33.77 -20.98 -31.84
CA LEU A 98 -33.32 -22.31 -31.42
C LEU A 98 -34.44 -23.17 -30.83
N ASN A 99 -35.63 -22.59 -30.65
CA ASN A 99 -36.77 -23.26 -30.03
C ASN A 99 -38.12 -22.84 -30.62
N LYS A 100 -38.21 -22.72 -31.95
CA LYS A 100 -39.45 -22.35 -32.65
C LYS A 100 -40.59 -23.35 -32.39
N GLY A 101 -40.24 -24.60 -32.03
CA GLY A 101 -41.20 -25.65 -31.71
C GLY A 101 -42.06 -25.44 -30.47
N LYS A 102 -41.72 -24.49 -29.58
CA LYS A 102 -42.59 -24.12 -28.44
C LYS A 102 -43.69 -23.12 -28.80
N THR A 103 -43.63 -22.49 -29.97
CA THR A 103 -44.63 -21.51 -30.43
C THR A 103 -45.66 -22.18 -31.34
N SER A 104 -46.51 -23.02 -30.76
CA SER A 104 -47.82 -23.32 -31.34
C SER A 104 -48.69 -23.99 -30.28
N VAL A 105 -49.05 -23.25 -29.24
CA VAL A 105 -50.43 -23.38 -28.76
C VAL A 105 -51.24 -22.89 -29.95
N GLN A 106 -51.95 -23.81 -30.60
CA GLN A 106 -52.92 -23.49 -31.63
C GLN A 106 -53.87 -22.45 -31.04
N GLU A 107 -53.66 -21.18 -31.37
CA GLU A 107 -54.77 -20.23 -31.39
C GLU A 107 -55.82 -20.92 -32.26
N GLN A 108 -57.00 -21.18 -31.68
CA GLN A 108 -58.14 -21.72 -32.40
C GLN A 108 -58.43 -20.75 -33.55
N GLN A 109 -57.84 -21.01 -34.72
CA GLN A 109 -58.06 -20.21 -35.91
C GLN A 109 -59.54 -20.29 -36.22
N GLU A 110 -60.22 -19.17 -36.06
CA GLU A 110 -61.63 -19.02 -36.41
C GLU A 110 -61.78 -19.35 -37.91
N TYR A 111 -62.57 -20.39 -38.21
CA TYR A 111 -62.62 -20.98 -39.54
C TYR A 111 -63.39 -20.07 -40.50
N VAL A 112 -62.70 -19.19 -41.21
CA VAL A 112 -63.33 -18.30 -42.21
C VAL A 112 -63.58 -19.07 -43.51
N ARG A 113 -64.85 -19.30 -43.86
CA ARG A 113 -65.25 -19.95 -45.12
C ARG A 113 -64.67 -19.20 -46.33
N GLY A 114 -64.06 -19.95 -47.26
CA GLY A 114 -63.54 -19.42 -48.53
C GLY A 114 -62.05 -19.10 -48.54
N LYS A 115 -61.35 -19.18 -47.40
CA LYS A 115 -59.89 -19.25 -47.37
C LYS A 115 -59.45 -20.70 -47.18
N GLY A 116 -58.54 -21.17 -48.02
CA GLY A 116 -57.85 -22.44 -47.78
C GLY A 116 -57.07 -22.36 -46.47
N ILE A 117 -56.94 -23.50 -45.77
CA ILE A 117 -56.06 -23.62 -44.61
C ILE A 117 -54.95 -24.61 -44.94
N ASP A 118 -53.75 -24.33 -44.45
CA ASP A 118 -52.65 -25.28 -44.52
C ASP A 118 -52.80 -26.29 -43.37
N ILE A 119 -52.93 -27.57 -43.73
CA ILE A 119 -53.00 -28.67 -42.76
C ILE A 119 -51.62 -29.33 -42.70
N SER A 120 -50.92 -29.16 -41.57
CA SER A 120 -49.68 -29.90 -41.31
C SER A 120 -50.00 -31.33 -40.90
N PHE A 121 -49.59 -32.30 -41.74
CA PHE A 121 -49.66 -33.71 -41.41
C PHE A 121 -48.56 -34.08 -40.42
N ALA A 122 -48.88 -34.95 -39.45
CA ALA A 122 -47.90 -35.47 -38.51
C ALA A 122 -46.82 -36.28 -39.28
N LYS A 123 -45.57 -35.82 -39.26
CA LYS A 123 -44.43 -36.55 -39.82
C LYS A 123 -44.19 -37.81 -38.98
N ALA A 124 -44.05 -38.97 -39.61
CA ALA A 124 -43.76 -40.24 -38.93
C ALA A 124 -42.44 -40.22 -38.13
N SER A 125 -41.50 -39.38 -38.55
CA SER A 125 -40.30 -39.01 -37.78
C SER A 125 -40.20 -37.49 -37.80
N PRO A 126 -40.53 -36.79 -36.70
CA PRO A 126 -40.42 -35.35 -36.66
C PRO A 126 -38.95 -34.97 -36.73
N TYR A 127 -38.61 -34.08 -37.67
CA TYR A 127 -37.28 -33.51 -37.83
C TYR A 127 -37.41 -31.98 -37.84
N PRO A 128 -36.39 -31.26 -37.34
CA PRO A 128 -36.37 -29.80 -37.37
C PRO A 128 -36.35 -29.28 -38.81
N ASP A 129 -36.93 -28.11 -39.05
CA ASP A 129 -36.94 -27.50 -40.39
C ASP A 129 -35.54 -26.97 -40.76
N PHE A 130 -34.72 -26.65 -39.76
CA PHE A 130 -33.30 -26.33 -39.92
C PHE A 130 -32.43 -27.18 -39.00
N LEU A 131 -31.41 -27.82 -39.58
CA LEU A 131 -30.40 -28.56 -38.83
C LEU A 131 -29.01 -28.39 -39.46
N LEU A 132 -28.10 -27.80 -38.70
CA LEU A 132 -26.66 -27.82 -38.97
C LEU A 132 -26.00 -28.80 -38.00
N ARG A 133 -25.64 -29.98 -38.50
CA ARG A 133 -24.99 -31.03 -37.70
C ARG A 133 -23.56 -30.66 -37.31
N HIS A 134 -22.81 -30.08 -38.24
CA HIS A 134 -21.43 -29.66 -38.03
C HIS A 134 -21.08 -28.53 -38.98
N GLY A 135 -20.41 -27.50 -38.48
CA GLY A 135 -19.84 -26.43 -39.26
C GLY A 135 -18.55 -25.93 -38.63
N ASN A 136 -17.58 -25.55 -39.45
CA ASN A 136 -16.37 -24.89 -38.99
C ASN A 136 -16.58 -23.38 -39.02
N LEU A 137 -16.16 -22.70 -37.95
CA LEU A 137 -16.31 -21.26 -37.78
C LEU A 137 -14.95 -20.65 -37.45
N SER A 138 -14.80 -19.38 -37.78
CA SER A 138 -13.65 -18.56 -37.41
C SER A 138 -14.14 -17.22 -36.87
N LEU A 139 -13.59 -16.80 -35.73
CA LEU A 139 -13.87 -15.52 -35.10
C LEU A 139 -12.59 -14.71 -35.02
N ILE A 140 -12.69 -13.40 -35.17
CA ILE A 140 -11.57 -12.50 -34.86
C ILE A 140 -11.73 -12.05 -33.40
N LEU A 141 -10.82 -12.49 -32.54
CA LEU A 141 -10.77 -12.15 -31.12
C LEU A 141 -9.37 -11.61 -30.80
N PHE A 142 -9.31 -10.47 -30.12
CA PHE A 142 -8.04 -9.80 -29.77
C PHE A 142 -7.13 -9.57 -31.00
N ASP A 143 -7.72 -9.18 -32.14
CA ASP A 143 -7.01 -9.01 -33.41
C ASP A 143 -6.32 -10.30 -33.90
N THR A 144 -6.91 -11.47 -33.60
CA THR A 144 -6.42 -12.78 -34.05
C THR A 144 -7.56 -13.70 -34.43
N GLU A 145 -7.36 -14.47 -35.50
CA GLU A 145 -8.30 -15.50 -35.89
C GLU A 145 -8.26 -16.67 -34.90
N VAL A 146 -9.42 -17.00 -34.34
CA VAL A 146 -9.66 -18.18 -33.51
C VAL A 146 -10.63 -19.08 -34.28
N LYS A 147 -10.19 -20.30 -34.55
CA LYS A 147 -10.99 -21.31 -35.23
C LYS A 147 -11.81 -22.09 -34.21
N GLY A 148 -12.94 -22.59 -34.65
CA GLY A 148 -13.83 -23.39 -33.85
C GLY A 148 -14.81 -24.17 -34.70
N GLU A 149 -15.71 -24.85 -34.01
CA GLU A 149 -16.77 -25.61 -34.62
C GLU A 149 -18.10 -25.33 -33.93
N VAL A 150 -19.17 -25.46 -34.70
CA VAL A 150 -20.53 -25.56 -34.22
C VAL A 150 -21.06 -26.95 -34.53
N LYS A 151 -21.75 -27.56 -33.56
CA LYS A 151 -22.39 -28.87 -33.69
C LYS A 151 -23.84 -28.77 -33.27
N ASP A 152 -24.68 -29.55 -33.95
CA ASP A 152 -26.05 -29.83 -33.53
C ASP A 152 -26.94 -28.57 -33.38
N LEU A 153 -26.71 -27.55 -34.22
CA LEU A 153 -27.53 -26.33 -34.24
C LEU A 153 -28.85 -26.61 -34.96
N SER A 154 -29.95 -26.58 -34.20
CA SER A 154 -31.30 -26.89 -34.66
C SER A 154 -32.25 -25.75 -34.31
N ASP A 155 -33.24 -25.49 -35.17
CA ASP A 155 -34.33 -24.56 -34.86
C ASP A 155 -35.42 -25.14 -33.95
N ASN A 156 -35.35 -26.46 -33.71
CA ASN A 156 -36.21 -27.19 -32.79
C ASN A 156 -35.41 -28.28 -32.07
N GLN A 157 -34.72 -27.90 -30.99
CA GLN A 157 -33.91 -28.84 -30.21
C GLN A 157 -34.73 -29.89 -29.47
N SER A 158 -35.97 -29.58 -29.04
CA SER A 158 -36.84 -30.56 -28.37
C SER A 158 -37.21 -31.72 -29.29
N VAL A 159 -37.38 -31.47 -30.59
CA VAL A 159 -37.58 -32.53 -31.61
C VAL A 159 -36.27 -33.21 -31.99
N TYR A 160 -35.18 -32.45 -32.15
CA TYR A 160 -33.89 -33.01 -32.56
C TYR A 160 -33.20 -33.85 -31.47
N GLY A 161 -33.45 -33.55 -30.20
CA GLY A 161 -32.96 -34.29 -29.04
C GLY A 161 -31.50 -34.03 -28.66
N LYS A 162 -30.85 -33.01 -29.25
CA LYS A 162 -29.46 -32.64 -28.92
C LYS A 162 -29.31 -31.13 -28.74
N PRO A 163 -28.47 -30.68 -27.78
CA PRO A 163 -28.15 -29.28 -27.60
C PRO A 163 -27.16 -28.80 -28.67
N ALA A 164 -27.24 -27.52 -28.99
CA ALA A 164 -26.24 -26.88 -29.86
C ALA A 164 -24.96 -26.61 -29.07
N LYS A 165 -23.81 -26.96 -29.65
CA LYS A 165 -22.49 -26.77 -29.02
C LYS A 165 -21.60 -25.95 -29.93
N LEU A 166 -20.96 -24.92 -29.37
CA LEU A 166 -19.90 -24.17 -30.04
C LEU A 166 -18.63 -24.31 -29.23
N ASN A 167 -17.55 -24.67 -29.90
CA ASN A 167 -16.23 -24.81 -29.28
C ASN A 167 -15.21 -24.05 -30.12
N PHE A 168 -14.56 -23.07 -29.52
CA PHE A 168 -13.47 -22.31 -30.14
C PHE A 168 -12.21 -22.54 -29.36
N GLN A 169 -11.13 -22.88 -30.05
CA GLN A 169 -9.84 -23.14 -29.43
C GLN A 169 -8.73 -22.53 -30.26
N SER A 170 -7.73 -21.97 -29.59
CA SER A 170 -6.51 -21.53 -30.22
C SER A 170 -5.33 -21.78 -29.31
N GLY A 171 -4.26 -22.33 -29.88
CA GLY A 171 -2.98 -22.50 -29.20
C GLY A 171 -2.21 -21.18 -29.11
N LYS A 172 -0.93 -21.30 -28.74
CA LYS A 172 -0.05 -20.13 -28.53
C LYS A 172 0.06 -19.27 -29.78
N ASN A 173 -0.13 -17.97 -29.60
CA ASN A 173 0.10 -16.94 -30.61
C ASN A 173 0.65 -15.66 -29.96
N GLN A 174 0.72 -14.56 -30.73
CA GLN A 174 1.27 -13.28 -30.28
C GLN A 174 0.45 -12.58 -29.17
N ASN A 175 -0.83 -12.93 -29.02
CA ASN A 175 -1.75 -12.29 -28.10
C ASN A 175 -2.05 -13.15 -26.86
N PHE A 176 -1.97 -14.47 -26.92
CA PHE A 176 -2.20 -15.36 -25.78
C PHE A 176 -1.50 -16.72 -25.96
N ASP A 177 -1.26 -17.41 -24.84
CA ASP A 177 -0.67 -18.76 -24.84
C ASP A 177 -1.71 -19.85 -25.16
N SER A 178 -2.95 -19.66 -24.71
CA SER A 178 -4.08 -20.49 -25.13
C SER A 178 -5.41 -19.76 -24.96
N PHE A 179 -6.38 -20.14 -25.78
CA PHE A 179 -7.76 -19.68 -25.70
C PHE A 179 -8.70 -20.88 -25.88
N ALA A 180 -9.71 -20.97 -25.02
CA ALA A 180 -10.83 -21.88 -25.16
C ALA A 180 -12.14 -21.14 -24.82
N LEU A 181 -13.15 -21.34 -25.65
CA LEU A 181 -14.52 -20.90 -25.41
C LEU A 181 -15.46 -22.06 -25.74
N ASP A 182 -16.18 -22.51 -24.73
CA ASP A 182 -17.21 -23.53 -24.81
C ASP A 182 -18.57 -22.90 -24.57
N VAL A 183 -19.48 -23.03 -25.54
CA VAL A 183 -20.87 -22.60 -25.43
C VAL A 183 -21.76 -23.79 -25.66
N THR A 184 -22.68 -24.05 -24.73
CA THR A 184 -23.76 -25.03 -24.91
C THR A 184 -25.07 -24.29 -24.80
N MET A 185 -25.92 -24.39 -25.82
CA MET A 185 -27.29 -23.88 -25.80
C MET A 185 -28.22 -25.09 -25.76
N ASP A 186 -28.76 -25.38 -24.59
CA ASP A 186 -29.62 -26.54 -24.36
C ASP A 186 -31.06 -26.10 -24.14
N LYS A 187 -31.89 -26.42 -25.14
CA LYS A 187 -33.33 -26.22 -25.16
C LYS A 187 -34.07 -27.53 -25.42
N THR A 188 -33.40 -28.68 -25.21
CA THR A 188 -33.95 -30.01 -25.43
C THR A 188 -35.04 -30.35 -24.43
N GLY A 189 -34.89 -29.89 -23.19
CA GLY A 189 -35.80 -30.15 -22.08
C GLY A 189 -36.90 -29.11 -21.88
N PRO A 190 -37.74 -29.31 -20.84
CA PRO A 190 -38.77 -28.35 -20.45
C PRO A 190 -38.15 -27.01 -20.02
N GLN A 191 -37.04 -27.08 -19.28
CA GLN A 191 -36.23 -25.95 -18.84
C GLN A 191 -35.07 -25.73 -19.80
N SER A 192 -34.79 -24.48 -20.20
CA SER A 192 -33.58 -24.17 -20.97
C SER A 192 -32.38 -24.00 -20.03
N LEU A 193 -31.22 -24.56 -20.41
CA LEU A 193 -29.99 -24.47 -19.65
C LEU A 193 -28.81 -24.18 -20.59
N ASP A 194 -28.54 -22.90 -20.80
CA ASP A 194 -27.43 -22.48 -21.62
C ASP A 194 -26.20 -22.24 -20.73
N SER A 195 -25.01 -22.58 -21.22
CA SER A 195 -23.77 -22.38 -20.48
C SER A 195 -22.66 -21.88 -21.38
N ILE A 196 -21.81 -21.03 -20.81
CA ILE A 196 -20.63 -20.45 -21.45
C ILE A 196 -19.47 -20.67 -20.50
N ALA A 197 -18.36 -21.22 -20.98
CA ALA A 197 -17.10 -21.31 -20.26
C ALA A 197 -15.99 -20.70 -21.12
N ILE A 198 -15.16 -19.87 -20.51
CA ILE A 198 -14.02 -19.22 -21.16
C ILE A 198 -12.76 -19.47 -20.36
N ASP A 199 -11.69 -19.79 -21.07
CA ASP A 199 -10.36 -20.01 -20.52
C ASP A 199 -9.34 -19.33 -21.44
N ILE A 200 -8.57 -18.40 -20.88
CA ILE A 200 -7.49 -17.72 -21.58
C ILE A 200 -6.25 -17.78 -20.70
N GLN A 201 -5.15 -18.29 -21.25
CA GLN A 201 -3.85 -18.31 -20.58
C GLN A 201 -2.90 -17.35 -21.27
N GLY A 202 -2.10 -16.63 -20.49
CA GLY A 202 -1.02 -15.80 -21.01
C GLY A 202 -1.47 -14.66 -21.93
N LEU A 203 -2.68 -14.11 -21.74
CA LEU A 203 -3.19 -12.98 -22.53
C LEU A 203 -2.27 -11.77 -22.38
N ASN A 204 -1.62 -11.37 -23.46
CA ASN A 204 -0.73 -10.23 -23.51
C ASN A 204 -1.53 -8.93 -23.34
N LEU A 205 -1.24 -8.21 -22.26
CA LEU A 205 -1.90 -6.94 -21.96
C LEU A 205 -1.21 -5.83 -22.76
N LYS A 206 -1.83 -5.43 -23.86
CA LYS A 206 -1.41 -4.27 -24.66
C LYS A 206 -1.83 -2.97 -23.98
N ASN A 207 -1.07 -1.90 -24.21
CA ASN A 207 -1.32 -0.57 -23.64
C ASN A 207 -2.76 -0.09 -23.84
N THR A 208 -3.43 0.24 -22.73
CA THR A 208 -4.83 0.71 -22.72
C THR A 208 -4.94 2.21 -22.36
N GLY A 209 -4.63 3.12 -23.29
CA GLY A 209 -5.01 4.54 -23.18
C GLY A 209 -4.37 5.36 -22.03
N GLN A 210 -4.96 6.51 -21.64
CA GLN A 210 -4.28 7.56 -20.83
C GLN A 210 -3.81 7.16 -19.41
N ALA A 211 -4.34 6.08 -18.83
CA ALA A 211 -3.77 5.41 -17.65
C ALA A 211 -3.36 4.00 -18.09
N GLU A 212 -2.09 3.84 -18.46
CA GLU A 212 -1.64 2.63 -19.16
C GLU A 212 -1.36 1.53 -18.16
N LEU A 213 -2.10 0.41 -18.27
CA LEU A 213 -1.56 -0.89 -17.92
C LEU A 213 -0.49 -1.21 -18.97
N LYS A 214 0.77 -1.13 -18.57
CA LYS A 214 1.93 -1.42 -19.41
C LYS A 214 2.37 -2.85 -19.21
N GLY A 215 2.30 -3.62 -20.29
CA GLY A 215 2.77 -4.99 -20.35
C GLY A 215 2.06 -5.92 -19.35
N GLY A 216 2.69 -7.07 -19.15
CA GLY A 216 2.15 -8.14 -18.32
C GLY A 216 1.30 -9.14 -19.10
N SER A 217 0.91 -10.19 -18.41
CA SER A 217 0.06 -11.25 -18.95
C SER A 217 -1.13 -11.49 -18.05
N ALA A 218 -2.27 -11.85 -18.61
CA ALA A 218 -3.45 -12.23 -17.85
C ALA A 218 -3.84 -13.69 -18.08
N LYS A 219 -4.24 -14.34 -16.99
CA LYS A 219 -4.99 -15.58 -17.00
C LYS A 219 -6.44 -15.26 -16.68
N ILE A 220 -7.36 -15.70 -17.53
CA ILE A 220 -8.80 -15.45 -17.38
C ILE A 220 -9.55 -16.77 -17.41
N ASN A 221 -10.38 -17.02 -16.40
CA ASN A 221 -11.24 -18.18 -16.32
C ASN A 221 -12.64 -17.74 -15.94
N GLY A 222 -13.66 -18.15 -16.68
CA GLY A 222 -15.03 -17.77 -16.38
C GLY A 222 -16.05 -18.82 -16.77
N LYS A 223 -17.17 -18.82 -16.06
CA LYS A 223 -18.34 -19.63 -16.36
C LYS A 223 -19.60 -18.81 -16.17
N LEU A 224 -20.55 -18.97 -17.08
CA LEU A 224 -21.88 -18.40 -17.02
C LEU A 224 -22.90 -19.49 -17.30
N THR A 225 -24.02 -19.43 -16.61
CA THR A 225 -25.21 -20.25 -16.84
C THR A 225 -26.42 -19.33 -17.03
N ILE A 226 -27.25 -19.65 -18.01
CA ILE A 226 -28.50 -18.97 -18.30
C ILE A 226 -29.61 -20.03 -18.19
N VAL A 227 -30.51 -19.83 -17.24
CA VAL A 227 -31.66 -20.70 -17.00
C VAL A 227 -32.92 -20.04 -17.56
N ASP A 228 -33.70 -20.81 -18.31
CA ASP A 228 -34.96 -20.38 -18.93
C ASP A 228 -34.83 -19.08 -19.72
N GLU A 229 -33.70 -18.94 -20.41
CA GLU A 229 -33.41 -17.81 -21.29
C GLU A 229 -33.47 -16.44 -20.60
N ASN A 230 -33.41 -16.41 -19.26
CA ASN A 230 -33.60 -15.18 -18.50
C ASN A 230 -32.69 -15.10 -17.28
N SER A 231 -32.65 -16.13 -16.44
CA SER A 231 -31.94 -16.12 -15.16
C SER A 231 -30.45 -16.36 -15.35
N LEU A 232 -29.62 -15.39 -14.95
CA LEU A 232 -28.17 -15.41 -15.12
C LEU A 232 -27.48 -15.76 -13.81
N ASN A 233 -26.46 -16.61 -13.88
CA ASN A 233 -25.52 -16.84 -12.79
C ASN A 233 -24.14 -17.18 -13.36
N GLY A 234 -23.11 -16.46 -12.96
CA GLY A 234 -21.76 -16.72 -13.42
C GLY A 234 -20.68 -16.12 -12.55
N ASN A 235 -19.46 -16.56 -12.82
CA ASN A 235 -18.25 -16.07 -12.20
C ASN A 235 -17.14 -15.92 -13.25
N LEU A 236 -16.27 -14.95 -13.01
CA LEU A 236 -15.07 -14.72 -13.80
C LEU A 236 -13.92 -14.41 -12.83
N LYS A 237 -12.76 -15.01 -13.09
CA LYS A 237 -11.51 -14.72 -12.40
C LYS A 237 -10.49 -14.26 -13.44
N ALA A 238 -9.79 -13.19 -13.14
CA ALA A 238 -8.67 -12.71 -13.91
C ALA A 238 -7.47 -12.51 -12.98
N GLU A 239 -6.36 -13.14 -13.30
CA GLU A 239 -5.07 -12.99 -12.63
C GLU A 239 -4.14 -12.30 -13.60
N LEU A 240 -3.71 -11.09 -13.28
CA LEU A 240 -2.80 -10.31 -14.10
C LEU A 240 -1.42 -10.34 -13.42
N ASP A 241 -0.40 -10.76 -14.14
CA ASP A 241 0.98 -10.85 -13.66
C ASP A 241 1.87 -9.80 -14.33
N SER A 242 2.83 -9.28 -13.56
CA SER A 242 3.88 -8.36 -14.03
C SER A 242 3.34 -7.12 -14.76
N VAL A 243 2.37 -6.45 -14.13
CA VAL A 243 1.71 -5.27 -14.71
C VAL A 243 2.33 -4.00 -14.16
N ALA A 244 2.54 -3.01 -15.02
CA ALA A 244 2.93 -1.67 -14.62
C ALA A 244 1.76 -0.71 -14.79
N ILE A 245 1.43 0.08 -13.77
CA ILE A 245 0.45 1.16 -13.91
C ILE A 245 1.20 2.46 -14.14
N SER A 246 1.06 3.02 -15.34
CA SER A 246 1.66 4.30 -15.70
C SER A 246 0.64 5.42 -15.50
N ILE A 247 0.91 6.29 -14.51
CA ILE A 247 0.13 7.51 -14.26
C ILE A 247 1.06 8.70 -14.53
N PRO A 248 0.61 9.74 -15.26
CA PRO A 248 1.41 10.94 -15.48
C PRO A 248 1.87 11.57 -14.17
N GLU A 249 3.12 12.00 -14.14
CA GLU A 249 3.71 12.65 -12.98
C GLU A 249 2.93 13.92 -12.63
N GLN A 250 2.67 14.13 -11.34
CA GLN A 250 1.93 15.29 -10.84
C GLN A 250 2.94 16.33 -10.37
N GLU A 251 3.04 17.46 -11.09
CA GLU A 251 3.91 18.56 -10.71
C GLU A 251 3.59 19.06 -9.29
N GLY A 252 4.63 19.23 -8.48
CA GLY A 252 4.50 19.71 -7.10
C GLY A 252 3.93 18.69 -6.09
N ASN A 253 3.64 17.44 -6.49
CA ASN A 253 3.08 16.42 -5.60
C ASN A 253 4.00 15.19 -5.46
N GLU A 254 5.09 15.35 -4.71
CA GLU A 254 6.07 14.30 -4.48
C GLU A 254 5.49 13.02 -3.85
N LEU A 255 4.47 13.16 -2.99
CA LEU A 255 3.83 12.01 -2.35
C LEU A 255 3.05 11.18 -3.37
N ALA A 256 2.29 11.85 -4.25
CA ALA A 256 1.60 11.18 -5.35
C ALA A 256 2.60 10.48 -6.28
N ASN A 257 3.70 11.15 -6.63
CA ASN A 257 4.72 10.56 -7.51
C ASN A 257 5.41 9.34 -6.86
N THR A 258 5.63 9.35 -5.54
CA THR A 258 6.17 8.19 -4.80
C THR A 258 5.20 7.00 -4.81
N ILE A 259 3.89 7.27 -4.73
CA ILE A 259 2.84 6.25 -4.83
C ILE A 259 2.82 5.66 -6.24
N VAL A 260 2.83 6.52 -7.28
CA VAL A 260 2.86 6.10 -8.69
C VAL A 260 4.09 5.24 -8.97
N GLN A 261 5.28 5.63 -8.49
CA GLN A 261 6.50 4.81 -8.60
C GLN A 261 6.38 3.46 -7.90
N SER A 262 5.60 3.37 -6.82
CA SER A 262 5.37 2.09 -6.14
C SER A 262 4.36 1.20 -6.89
N LEU A 263 3.57 1.77 -7.80
CA LEU A 263 2.61 1.07 -8.67
C LEU A 263 3.17 0.77 -10.06
N SER A 264 4.38 1.22 -10.36
CA SER A 264 5.02 0.98 -11.66
C SER A 264 5.47 -0.45 -11.86
N ASN A 265 5.54 -1.27 -10.79
CA ASN A 265 5.84 -2.70 -10.84
C ASN A 265 4.90 -3.43 -9.87
N ILE A 266 3.81 -3.97 -10.41
CA ILE A 266 2.86 -4.78 -9.65
C ILE A 266 3.03 -6.24 -10.05
N ASP A 267 3.46 -7.06 -9.10
CA ASP A 267 3.71 -8.48 -9.35
C ASP A 267 2.42 -9.20 -9.79
N ARG A 268 1.31 -8.96 -9.07
CA ARG A 268 0.04 -9.64 -9.33
C ARG A 268 -1.19 -8.82 -8.93
N ILE A 269 -2.16 -8.72 -9.84
CA ILE A 269 -3.51 -8.22 -9.58
C ILE A 269 -4.49 -9.37 -9.76
N ASN A 270 -5.26 -9.67 -8.72
CA ASN A 270 -6.36 -10.64 -8.78
C ASN A 270 -7.68 -9.88 -8.88
N ILE A 271 -8.52 -10.28 -9.83
CA ILE A 271 -9.85 -9.75 -10.04
C ILE A 271 -10.82 -10.94 -10.07
N SER A 272 -11.91 -10.84 -9.33
CA SER A 272 -13.01 -11.78 -9.42
C SER A 272 -14.32 -11.02 -9.59
N ALA A 273 -15.11 -11.39 -10.60
CA ALA A 273 -16.42 -10.85 -10.86
C ALA A 273 -17.48 -11.94 -10.74
N GLY A 274 -18.55 -11.68 -10.00
CA GLY A 274 -19.78 -12.46 -10.00
C GLY A 274 -20.87 -11.73 -10.77
N ILE A 275 -21.69 -12.47 -11.51
CA ILE A 275 -22.90 -11.96 -12.16
C ILE A 275 -24.11 -12.77 -11.72
N SER A 276 -25.19 -12.08 -11.38
CA SER A 276 -26.47 -12.69 -11.02
C SER A 276 -27.64 -11.79 -11.44
N GLY A 277 -28.84 -12.35 -11.53
CA GLY A 277 -30.05 -11.60 -11.87
C GLY A 277 -30.65 -12.07 -13.19
N ASN A 278 -31.09 -11.15 -14.03
CA ASN A 278 -31.66 -11.47 -15.34
C ASN A 278 -31.04 -10.64 -16.48
N LEU A 279 -31.38 -10.97 -17.73
CA LEU A 279 -30.82 -10.33 -18.93
C LEU A 279 -31.09 -8.82 -19.05
N GLU A 280 -32.09 -8.29 -18.35
CA GLU A 280 -32.45 -6.85 -18.38
C GLU A 280 -31.94 -6.10 -17.16
N ASN A 281 -31.82 -6.80 -16.03
CA ASN A 281 -31.42 -6.27 -14.76
C ASN A 281 -30.54 -7.30 -14.03
N TYR A 282 -29.24 -7.21 -14.29
CA TYR A 282 -28.22 -8.03 -13.64
C TYR A 282 -27.39 -7.18 -12.67
N GLN A 283 -26.89 -7.85 -11.64
CA GLN A 283 -25.95 -7.30 -10.67
C GLN A 283 -24.54 -7.84 -10.95
N LEU A 284 -23.55 -6.96 -10.87
CA LEU A 284 -22.13 -7.31 -10.94
C LEU A 284 -21.50 -7.11 -9.56
N ASP A 285 -20.86 -8.15 -9.03
CA ASP A 285 -20.04 -8.10 -7.81
C ASP A 285 -18.57 -8.22 -8.23
N ILE A 286 -17.82 -7.11 -8.20
CA ILE A 286 -16.41 -7.08 -8.61
C ILE A 286 -15.53 -6.92 -7.37
N LYS A 287 -14.55 -7.81 -7.22
CA LYS A 287 -13.56 -7.80 -6.14
C LYS A 287 -12.16 -7.83 -6.71
N SER A 288 -11.25 -7.10 -6.07
CA SER A 288 -9.84 -7.10 -6.43
C SER A 288 -8.95 -6.77 -5.23
N ASN A 289 -7.69 -7.21 -5.29
CA ASN A 289 -6.63 -6.80 -4.36
C ASN A 289 -5.99 -5.44 -4.70
N LEU A 290 -6.45 -4.73 -5.74
CA LEU A 290 -5.86 -3.45 -6.14
C LEU A 290 -5.89 -2.39 -5.00
N SER A 291 -6.97 -2.34 -4.23
CA SER A 291 -7.08 -1.42 -3.09
C SER A 291 -6.03 -1.67 -2.00
N GLU A 292 -5.69 -2.94 -1.78
CA GLU A 292 -4.63 -3.35 -0.86
C GLU A 292 -3.24 -2.98 -1.41
N ILE A 293 -3.02 -3.20 -2.71
CA ILE A 293 -1.78 -2.81 -3.41
C ILE A 293 -1.56 -1.31 -3.28
N VAL A 294 -2.57 -0.49 -3.59
CA VAL A 294 -2.53 0.97 -3.47
C VAL A 294 -2.31 1.40 -2.02
N SER A 295 -3.01 0.78 -1.06
CA SER A 295 -2.83 1.06 0.37
C SER A 295 -1.41 0.77 0.85
N LYS A 296 -0.82 -0.34 0.41
CA LYS A 296 0.56 -0.71 0.72
C LYS A 296 1.56 0.27 0.11
N ALA A 297 1.34 0.69 -1.14
CA ALA A 297 2.13 1.72 -1.81
C ALA A 297 2.09 3.06 -1.05
N ALA A 298 0.90 3.52 -0.66
CA ALA A 298 0.72 4.74 0.12
C ALA A 298 1.39 4.67 1.50
N ARG A 299 1.24 3.56 2.23
CA ARG A 299 1.94 3.35 3.52
C ARG A 299 3.45 3.41 3.35
N LYS A 300 3.99 2.77 2.31
CA LYS A 300 5.42 2.77 2.02
C LYS A 300 5.92 4.18 1.69
N ALA A 301 5.18 4.93 0.87
CA ALA A 301 5.51 6.31 0.52
C ALA A 301 5.56 7.24 1.75
N LEU A 302 4.53 7.15 2.61
CA LEU A 302 4.46 7.92 3.86
C LEU A 302 5.60 7.56 4.81
N ALA A 303 5.83 6.26 5.03
CA ALA A 303 6.93 5.80 5.88
C ALA A 303 8.29 6.30 5.39
N GLY A 304 8.50 6.32 4.06
CA GLY A 304 9.70 6.88 3.45
C GLY A 304 9.88 8.37 3.74
N LYS A 305 8.83 9.18 3.54
CA LYS A 305 8.87 10.63 3.82
C LYS A 305 9.13 10.94 5.28
N MET A 306 8.50 10.22 6.21
CA MET A 306 8.77 10.43 7.62
C MET A 306 10.15 10.00 8.03
N LYS A 307 10.69 8.91 7.49
CA LYS A 307 12.07 8.49 7.79
C LYS A 307 13.04 9.58 7.36
N GLY A 308 12.78 10.23 6.23
CA GLY A 308 13.49 11.44 5.81
C GLY A 308 13.34 12.59 6.81
N PHE A 309 12.12 12.89 7.23
CA PHE A 309 11.85 13.93 8.23
C PHE A 309 12.51 13.65 9.60
N GLU A 310 12.42 12.42 10.10
CA GLU A 310 13.08 11.94 11.32
C GLU A 310 14.59 12.10 11.21
N SER A 311 15.18 11.69 10.08
CA SER A 311 16.61 11.84 9.85
C SER A 311 17.03 13.32 9.85
N SER A 312 16.25 14.19 9.21
CA SER A 312 16.50 15.64 9.18
C SER A 312 16.35 16.27 10.55
N LEU A 313 15.30 15.90 11.30
CA LEU A 313 15.05 16.40 12.65
C LEU A 313 16.12 15.91 13.63
N MET A 314 16.51 14.64 13.56
CA MET A 314 17.58 14.08 14.38
C MET A 314 18.92 14.73 14.05
N SER A 315 19.20 15.00 12.77
CA SER A 315 20.41 15.75 12.35
C SER A 315 20.39 17.19 12.88
N ALA A 316 19.24 17.87 12.83
CA ALA A 316 19.08 19.21 13.37
C ALA A 316 19.24 19.26 14.90
N ILE A 317 18.66 18.29 15.62
CA ILE A 317 18.84 18.14 17.07
C ILE A 317 20.31 17.87 17.40
N GLN A 318 20.97 16.95 16.68
CA GLN A 318 22.38 16.62 16.90
C GLN A 318 23.30 17.81 16.63
N SER A 319 23.08 18.56 15.55
CA SER A 319 23.86 19.78 15.27
C SER A 319 23.67 20.82 16.38
N ARG A 320 22.44 21.14 16.77
CA ARG A 320 22.17 22.17 17.79
C ARG A 320 22.62 21.78 19.19
N THR A 321 22.51 20.50 19.55
CA THR A 321 22.89 20.02 20.89
C THR A 321 24.37 19.67 20.97
N GLY A 322 24.97 19.13 19.91
CA GLY A 322 26.40 18.81 19.85
C GLY A 322 27.28 20.04 19.99
N ASP A 323 26.92 21.13 19.30
CA ASP A 323 27.63 22.41 19.39
C ASP A 323 27.59 22.99 20.81
N VAL A 324 26.43 22.94 21.48
CA VAL A 324 26.26 23.47 22.84
C VAL A 324 26.91 22.57 23.90
N LEU A 325 26.80 21.24 23.77
CA LEU A 325 27.44 20.31 24.71
C LEU A 325 28.97 20.35 24.60
N SER A 326 29.52 20.47 23.39
CA SER A 326 30.97 20.59 23.20
C SER A 326 31.53 21.86 23.83
N SER A 327 30.92 23.03 23.56
CA SER A 327 31.34 24.30 24.17
C SER A 327 31.20 24.31 25.70
N THR A 328 30.19 23.62 26.24
CA THR A 328 29.99 23.48 27.69
C THR A 328 31.02 22.56 28.31
N ASN A 329 31.42 21.48 27.61
CA ASN A 329 32.43 20.54 28.10
C ASN A 329 33.83 21.16 28.16
N ASP A 330 34.16 22.03 27.20
CA ASP A 330 35.41 22.79 27.19
C ASP A 330 35.45 23.81 28.35
N SER A 331 34.34 24.51 28.58
CA SER A 331 34.19 25.46 29.69
C SER A 331 34.25 24.76 31.06
N LEU A 332 33.62 23.59 31.19
CA LEU A 332 33.65 22.77 32.40
C LEU A 332 35.05 22.23 32.69
N SER A 333 35.78 21.79 31.65
CA SER A 333 37.17 21.33 31.79
C SER A 333 38.10 22.45 32.24
N GLY A 334 37.92 23.67 31.73
CA GLY A 334 38.64 24.85 32.19
C GLY A 334 38.39 25.19 33.67
N LEU A 335 37.12 25.15 34.10
CA LEU A 335 36.74 25.42 35.50
C LEU A 335 37.18 24.31 36.46
N LEU A 336 37.15 23.04 36.05
CA LEU A 336 37.68 21.92 36.83
C LEU A 336 39.20 22.03 36.99
N GLY A 337 39.91 22.47 35.95
CA GLY A 337 41.34 22.77 36.02
C GLY A 337 41.65 23.91 37.00
N GLN A 338 40.86 25.00 36.97
CA GLN A 338 41.01 26.12 37.91
C GLN A 338 40.69 25.73 39.36
N ASN A 339 39.63 24.94 39.59
CA ASN A 339 39.28 24.46 40.93
C ASN A 339 40.36 23.53 41.50
N LYS A 340 41.00 22.71 40.66
CA LYS A 340 42.12 21.87 41.09
C LYS A 340 43.33 22.71 41.53
N ILE A 341 43.71 23.71 40.74
CA ILE A 341 44.80 24.64 41.07
C ILE A 341 44.51 25.41 42.37
N LEU A 342 43.25 25.84 42.56
CA LEU A 342 42.84 26.52 43.79
C LEU A 342 42.86 25.58 44.99
N ASN A 343 42.33 24.36 44.90
CA ASN A 343 42.39 23.40 46.02
C ASN A 343 43.83 23.04 46.41
N ASP A 344 44.70 22.85 45.41
CA ASP A 344 46.12 22.54 45.63
C ASP A 344 46.81 23.73 46.34
N GLY A 345 46.62 24.96 45.87
CA GLY A 345 47.16 26.17 46.52
C GLY A 345 46.58 26.45 47.92
N GLY A 346 45.28 26.20 48.14
CA GLY A 346 44.64 26.35 49.45
C GLY A 346 45.18 25.39 50.51
N SER A 347 45.55 24.18 50.09
CA SER A 347 46.20 23.20 50.97
C SER A 347 47.62 23.63 51.38
N GLU A 348 48.36 24.29 50.47
CA GLU A 348 49.68 24.86 50.76
C GLU A 348 49.59 26.06 51.72
N TYR A 349 48.64 26.98 51.50
CA TYR A 349 48.41 28.12 52.40
C TYR A 349 47.94 27.69 53.79
N SER A 350 47.06 26.69 53.90
CA SER A 350 46.62 26.11 55.17
C SER A 350 47.77 25.40 55.90
N GLY A 351 48.62 24.68 55.16
CA GLY A 351 49.84 24.07 55.68
C GLY A 351 50.83 25.08 56.24
N LEU A 352 51.05 26.20 55.54
CA LEU A 352 51.90 27.32 55.99
C LEU A 352 51.33 28.02 57.23
N LEU A 353 49.99 28.17 57.32
CA LEU A 353 49.31 28.72 58.50
C LEU A 353 49.31 27.78 59.70
N GLY A 354 49.23 26.47 59.48
CA GLY A 354 49.41 25.44 60.51
C GLY A 354 50.83 25.48 61.10
N GLN A 355 51.85 25.67 60.25
CA GLN A 355 53.24 25.87 60.68
C GLN A 355 53.44 27.21 61.42
N ALA A 356 52.79 28.28 60.97
CA ALA A 356 52.85 29.60 61.61
C ALA A 356 52.14 29.64 62.98
N LYS A 357 51.01 28.92 63.15
CA LYS A 357 50.32 28.80 64.44
C LYS A 357 51.00 27.79 65.39
N GLY A 358 51.55 26.69 64.87
CA GLY A 358 52.33 25.72 65.65
C GLY A 358 53.62 26.31 66.24
N SER A 359 54.18 27.32 65.59
CA SER A 359 55.39 28.03 66.05
C SER A 359 55.13 29.12 67.10
N ALA A 360 53.86 29.44 67.40
CA ALA A 360 53.50 30.52 68.33
C ALA A 360 53.04 30.02 69.73
N SER A 361 53.00 28.72 69.98
CA SER A 361 52.52 28.14 71.26
C SER A 361 53.59 27.39 72.08
N GLY A 362 54.88 27.55 71.77
CA GLY A 362 55.96 26.82 72.44
C GLY A 362 57.27 27.58 72.56
N LEU A 363 57.28 28.74 73.22
CA LEU A 363 58.52 29.39 73.69
C LEU A 363 58.39 29.82 75.16
N ALA A 364 58.53 28.84 76.06
CA ALA A 364 59.19 29.06 77.34
C ALA A 364 60.71 29.02 77.10
N LYS A 365 61.41 30.03 77.64
CA LYS A 365 62.87 30.24 77.50
C LYS A 365 63.68 29.09 78.13
N PRO A 366 64.92 28.88 77.67
CA PRO A 366 66.02 29.20 78.58
C PRO A 366 67.17 29.99 77.93
N LYS A 367 68.03 30.49 78.84
CA LYS A 367 69.13 31.44 78.67
C LYS A 367 70.34 30.86 77.92
N GLY A 368 71.09 31.73 77.26
CA GLY A 368 72.53 31.57 77.00
C GLY A 368 72.96 32.03 75.60
N LEU A 369 73.42 33.27 75.46
CA LEU A 369 74.16 33.75 74.28
C LEU A 369 75.63 33.30 74.38
N PRO A 370 76.33 33.13 73.24
CA PRO A 370 77.27 34.19 72.84
C PRO A 370 77.20 34.56 71.35
N SER A 371 77.96 35.61 71.01
CA SER A 371 77.73 36.66 70.01
C SER A 371 78.16 36.41 68.55
N LEU A 372 77.45 37.13 67.68
CA LEU A 372 77.68 37.59 66.29
C LEU A 372 79.14 37.81 65.84
N PRO A 373 79.44 37.72 64.52
CA PRO A 373 79.41 38.93 63.69
C PRO A 373 78.93 38.72 62.24
N GLY A 374 78.42 39.78 61.62
CA GLY A 374 78.30 39.87 60.15
C GLY A 374 77.05 40.60 59.69
N GLY A 375 77.11 41.92 59.67
CA GLY A 375 76.09 42.76 59.04
C GLY A 375 76.32 42.96 57.54
N LEU A 376 75.39 43.73 56.96
CA LEU A 376 75.30 44.26 55.59
C LEU A 376 74.83 43.23 54.53
N LYS A 377 73.93 43.56 53.60
CA LYS A 377 73.31 44.82 53.17
C LYS A 377 72.11 44.45 52.28
N LEU A 378 71.05 45.26 52.30
CA LEU A 378 70.10 45.33 51.18
C LEU A 378 70.84 45.81 49.93
N PRO A 379 70.43 45.36 48.73
CA PRO A 379 70.18 46.37 47.70
C PRO A 379 69.04 46.03 46.70
N PHE A 380 68.27 47.10 46.42
CA PHE A 380 67.35 47.39 45.30
C PHE A 380 66.00 46.67 45.21
#